data_AF-A0A2X2V6F2-F1
#
_entry.id   AF-A0A2X2V6F2-F1
#
_cell.length_a   1.000
_cell.length_b   1.000
_cell.length_c   1.000
_cell.angle_alpha   90.00
_cell.angle_beta   90.00
_cell.angle_gamma   90.00
#
_symmetry.space_group_name_H-M   'P 1'
#
loop_
_entity.id
_entity.type
_entity.pdbx_description
1 polymer ?
#
loop_
_entity_poly.entity_id
_entity_poly.type
_entity_poly.pdbx_seq_one_letter_code
_entity_poly.pdbx_strand_id
1 'polypeptide(L)'
;MPIKRFIAATNANDTVPRFLAEGQWAPKTTVATLSNAMDVSQPNNWPRVEELFRRKIWRLTDLGYAAVTDETTKDTMRELKAIGYVSEPHAAIAYRALRDQLQPGEFGLFLGTAHPAKFKESVEEIFG
;
A
#
# COMPACT_ATOMS: atom_id res chain seq x y z
N MET A 1 -18.59 -11.36 -5.64
CA MET A 1 -18.35 -10.21 -4.75
C MET A 1 -18.14 -8.97 -5.61
N PRO A 2 -19.01 -7.95 -5.55
CA PRO A 2 -18.87 -6.75 -6.37
C PRO A 2 -17.80 -5.81 -5.77
N ILE A 3 -16.66 -5.66 -6.44
CA ILE A 3 -15.60 -4.70 -6.08
C ILE A 3 -15.34 -3.80 -7.29
N LYS A 4 -15.37 -2.47 -7.10
CA LYS A 4 -15.23 -1.50 -8.19
C LYS A 4 -13.80 -1.43 -8.74
N ARG A 5 -12.80 -1.33 -7.86
CA ARG A 5 -11.37 -1.39 -8.20
C ARG A 5 -10.53 -1.83 -7.00
N PHE A 6 -9.30 -2.25 -7.27
CA PHE A 6 -8.27 -2.52 -6.27
C PHE A 6 -7.13 -1.50 -6.39
N ILE A 7 -6.37 -1.33 -5.31
CA ILE A 7 -5.17 -0.48 -5.27
C ILE A 7 -4.01 -1.30 -4.70
N ALA A 8 -2.89 -1.37 -5.42
CA ALA A 8 -1.63 -1.93 -4.95
C ALA A 8 -0.80 -0.82 -4.27
N ALA A 9 -0.87 -0.74 -2.95
CA ALA A 9 -0.09 0.21 -2.15
C ALA A 9 1.20 -0.44 -1.65
N THR A 10 2.35 0.16 -1.93
CA THR A 10 3.67 -0.28 -1.46
C THR A 10 4.37 0.82 -0.66
N ASN A 11 5.43 0.44 0.04
CA ASN A 11 6.40 1.40 0.58
C ASN A 11 7.40 1.81 -0.53
N ALA A 12 8.59 2.27 -0.14
CA ALA A 12 9.68 2.61 -1.04
C ALA A 12 10.17 1.44 -1.93
N ASN A 13 9.84 0.19 -1.59
CA ASN A 13 10.10 -1.00 -2.41
C ASN A 13 9.02 -1.13 -3.50
N ASP A 14 9.13 -0.24 -4.48
CA ASP A 14 8.09 0.18 -5.43
C ASP A 14 8.10 -0.55 -6.78
N THR A 15 8.59 -1.79 -6.84
CA THR A 15 8.70 -2.53 -8.12
C THR A 15 7.36 -2.65 -8.84
N VAL A 16 6.28 -2.97 -8.13
CA VAL A 16 4.94 -3.11 -8.72
C VAL A 16 4.37 -1.77 -9.19
N PRO A 17 4.35 -0.69 -8.38
CA PRO A 17 3.93 0.63 -8.87
C PRO A 17 4.70 1.11 -10.11
N ARG A 18 6.03 0.97 -10.15
CA ARG A 18 6.82 1.36 -11.33
C ARG A 18 6.52 0.49 -12.55
N PHE A 19 6.37 -0.82 -12.35
CA PHE A 19 5.96 -1.72 -13.43
C PHE A 19 4.59 -1.33 -14.01
N LEU A 20 3.61 -1.00 -13.15
CA LEU A 20 2.28 -0.59 -13.60
C LEU A 20 2.29 0.77 -14.33
N ALA A 21 3.21 1.67 -13.96
CA ALA A 21 3.36 2.97 -14.61
C ALA A 21 4.10 2.92 -15.94
N GLU A 22 5.18 2.15 -16.03
CA GLU A 22 6.15 2.19 -17.14
C GLU A 22 6.15 0.92 -18.01
N GLY A 23 5.51 -0.16 -17.54
CA GLY A 23 5.51 -1.47 -18.20
C GLY A 23 6.83 -2.25 -18.11
N GLN A 24 7.84 -1.71 -17.42
CA GLN A 24 9.16 -2.33 -17.30
C GLN A 24 9.36 -2.98 -15.93
N TRP A 25 9.66 -4.28 -15.92
CA TRP A 25 9.98 -5.00 -14.69
C TRP A 25 11.46 -4.79 -14.32
N ALA A 26 11.72 -3.82 -13.44
CA ALA A 26 13.06 -3.45 -13.00
C ALA A 26 13.13 -3.33 -11.46
N PRO A 27 13.26 -4.44 -10.71
CA PRO A 27 13.34 -4.40 -9.25
C PRO A 27 14.61 -3.68 -8.79
N LYS A 28 14.47 -2.81 -7.79
CA LYS A 28 15.60 -2.14 -7.11
C LYS A 28 16.08 -2.98 -5.93
N THR A 29 17.28 -2.69 -5.40
CA THR A 29 17.72 -3.25 -4.12
C THR A 29 16.71 -2.91 -3.02
N THR A 30 16.37 -3.89 -2.17
CA THR A 30 15.45 -3.70 -1.05
C THR A 30 15.99 -2.63 -0.10
N VAL A 31 15.11 -1.72 0.31
CA VAL A 31 15.37 -0.71 1.33
C VAL A 31 14.53 -1.00 2.57
N ALA A 32 15.13 -0.82 3.75
CA ALA A 32 14.43 -0.97 5.02
C ALA A 32 13.51 0.24 5.25
N THR A 33 12.28 -0.01 5.71
CA THR A 33 11.27 1.03 5.96
C THR A 33 10.53 0.80 7.28
N LEU A 34 9.62 1.71 7.65
CA LEU A 34 8.72 1.54 8.79
C LEU A 34 7.74 0.36 8.63
N SER A 35 7.41 0.00 7.38
CA SER A 35 6.52 -1.11 7.07
C SER A 35 7.33 -2.33 6.63
N ASN A 36 8.17 -2.84 7.54
CA ASN A 36 9.20 -3.83 7.24
C ASN A 36 8.67 -5.14 6.61
N ALA A 37 7.42 -5.54 6.88
CA ALA A 37 6.83 -6.72 6.25
C ALA A 37 6.54 -6.53 4.75
N MET A 38 6.61 -5.28 4.27
CA MET A 38 6.46 -4.90 2.87
C MET A 38 7.80 -4.59 2.20
N ASP A 39 8.94 -4.78 2.88
CA ASP A 39 10.28 -4.58 2.31
C ASP A 39 10.64 -5.70 1.33
N VAL A 40 9.95 -5.70 0.19
CA VAL A 40 9.98 -6.75 -0.83
C VAL A 40 10.11 -6.11 -2.21
N SER A 41 11.31 -6.16 -2.78
CA SER A 41 11.53 -5.70 -4.17
C SER A 41 11.10 -6.69 -5.24
N GLN A 42 10.95 -7.97 -4.91
CA GLN A 42 10.61 -9.04 -5.88
C GLN A 42 9.42 -9.86 -5.36
N PRO A 43 8.19 -9.38 -5.53
CA PRO A 43 7.00 -10.06 -5.00
C PRO A 43 6.73 -11.36 -5.77
N ASN A 44 6.97 -12.50 -5.09
CA ASN A 44 6.85 -13.86 -5.67
C ASN A 44 5.44 -14.23 -6.18
N ASN A 45 4.41 -13.53 -5.73
CA ASN A 45 3.02 -13.74 -6.16
C ASN A 45 2.63 -12.90 -7.39
N TRP A 46 3.47 -11.97 -7.86
CA TRP A 46 3.14 -11.12 -9.02
C TRP A 46 2.77 -11.91 -10.28
N PRO A 47 3.49 -12.99 -10.66
CA PRO A 47 3.11 -13.79 -11.82
C PRO A 47 1.69 -14.39 -11.72
N ARG A 48 1.19 -14.64 -10.49
CA ARG A 48 -0.19 -15.11 -10.28
C ARG A 48 -1.22 -14.02 -10.55
N VAL A 49 -0.89 -12.77 -10.23
CA VAL A 49 -1.74 -11.61 -10.52
C VAL A 49 -1.83 -11.40 -12.03
N GLU A 50 -0.69 -11.41 -12.73
CA GLU A 50 -0.65 -11.26 -14.19
C GLU A 50 -1.46 -12.35 -14.90
N GLU A 51 -1.28 -13.61 -14.48
CA GLU A 51 -2.03 -14.74 -15.03
C GLU A 51 -3.54 -14.62 -14.76
N LEU A 52 -3.94 -14.16 -13.57
CA LEU A 52 -5.34 -13.94 -13.25
C LEU A 52 -5.97 -12.85 -14.15
N PHE A 53 -5.29 -11.71 -14.31
CA PHE A 53 -5.76 -10.62 -15.17
C PHE A 53 -5.87 -11.07 -16.63
N ARG A 54 -4.86 -11.81 -17.12
CA ARG A 54 -4.86 -12.38 -18.47
C ARG A 54 -6.06 -13.32 -18.68
N ARG A 55 -6.30 -14.26 -17.77
CA ARG A 55 -7.41 -15.24 -17.89
C ARG A 55 -8.79 -14.61 -17.73
N LYS A 56 -8.90 -13.53 -16.95
CA LYS A 56 -10.14 -12.79 -16.76
C LYS A 56 -10.39 -11.71 -17.80
N ILE A 57 -9.43 -11.50 -18.72
CA ILE A 57 -9.49 -10.44 -19.73
C ILE A 57 -9.64 -9.06 -19.05
N TRP A 58 -8.93 -8.87 -17.94
CA TRP A 58 -8.83 -7.60 -17.24
C TRP A 58 -7.56 -6.87 -17.68
N ARG A 59 -7.59 -5.53 -17.63
CA ARG A 59 -6.42 -4.72 -17.97
C ARG A 59 -5.70 -4.37 -16.68
N LEU A 60 -4.37 -4.54 -16.66
CA LEU A 60 -3.56 -4.13 -15.51
C LEU A 60 -3.66 -2.61 -15.24
N THR A 61 -3.97 -1.82 -16.27
CA THR A 61 -4.26 -0.37 -16.15
C THR A 61 -5.50 -0.05 -15.32
N ASP A 62 -6.37 -1.03 -15.07
CA ASP A 62 -7.55 -0.86 -14.20
C ASP A 62 -7.18 -1.05 -12.70
N LEU A 63 -5.96 -1.50 -12.40
CA LEU A 63 -5.43 -1.62 -11.04
C LEU A 63 -4.81 -0.29 -10.60
N GLY A 64 -5.36 0.34 -9.57
CA GLY A 64 -4.73 1.50 -8.95
C GLY A 64 -3.42 1.10 -8.27
N TYR A 65 -2.50 2.04 -8.12
CA TYR A 65 -1.22 1.79 -7.46
C TYR A 65 -0.69 3.05 -6.78
N ALA A 66 0.16 2.87 -5.77
CA ALA A 66 0.89 3.95 -5.12
C ALA A 66 2.12 3.40 -4.41
N ALA A 67 3.18 4.21 -4.34
CA ALA A 67 4.31 4.01 -3.44
C ALA A 67 4.32 5.14 -2.41
N VAL A 68 4.43 4.78 -1.13
CA VAL A 68 4.34 5.72 -0.01
C VAL A 68 5.66 5.73 0.77
N THR A 69 6.16 6.93 1.07
CA THR A 69 7.41 7.10 1.83
C THR A 69 7.18 6.95 3.33
N ASP A 70 8.25 6.73 4.11
CA ASP A 70 8.16 6.68 5.57
C ASP A 70 7.68 8.02 6.14
N GLU A 71 8.11 9.15 5.60
CA GLU A 71 7.65 10.47 6.02
C GLU A 71 6.13 10.61 5.85
N THR A 72 5.62 10.28 4.65
CA THR A 72 4.17 10.28 4.38
C THR A 72 3.44 9.28 5.27
N THR A 73 4.05 8.13 5.57
CA THR A 73 3.49 7.11 6.45
C THR A 73 3.31 7.64 7.88
N LYS A 74 4.31 8.35 8.42
CA LYS A 74 4.23 8.99 9.74
C LYS A 74 3.11 10.02 9.80
N ASP A 75 3.02 10.89 8.80
CA ASP A 75 1.97 11.92 8.74
C ASP A 75 0.59 11.29 8.61
N THR A 76 0.48 10.25 7.80
CA THR A 76 -0.77 9.50 7.64
C THR A 76 -1.22 8.84 8.95
N MET A 77 -0.29 8.29 9.73
CA MET A 77 -0.60 7.75 11.05
C MET A 77 -1.13 8.83 11.99
N ARG A 78 -0.55 10.04 11.95
CA ARG A 78 -1.03 11.19 12.74
C ARG A 78 -2.42 11.65 12.30
N GLU A 79 -2.68 11.68 10.99
CA GLU A 79 -4.01 11.98 10.44
C GLU A 79 -5.06 10.97 10.92
N LEU A 80 -4.74 9.67 10.88
CA LEU A 80 -5.64 8.61 11.37
C LEU A 80 -5.89 8.74 12.87
N LYS A 81 -4.85 9.02 13.67
CA LYS A 81 -4.99 9.28 15.11
C LYS A 81 -5.88 10.49 15.38
N ALA A 82 -5.75 11.57 14.60
CA ALA A 82 -6.55 12.79 14.75
C ALA A 82 -8.05 12.57 14.53
N ILE A 83 -8.43 11.55 13.74
CA ILE A 83 -9.84 11.13 13.57
C ILE A 83 -10.25 9.99 14.52
N GLY A 84 -9.43 9.68 15.53
CA GLY A 84 -9.73 8.70 16.56
C GLY A 84 -9.39 7.25 16.20
N TYR A 85 -8.61 7.01 15.15
CA TYR A 85 -8.22 5.66 14.73
C TYR A 85 -6.71 5.42 14.87
N VAL A 86 -6.33 4.60 15.86
CA VAL A 86 -4.93 4.20 16.06
C VAL A 86 -4.56 3.13 15.05
N SER A 87 -3.69 3.48 14.11
CA SER A 87 -3.20 2.59 13.06
C SER A 87 -1.71 2.30 13.22
N GLU A 88 -1.14 1.61 12.24
CA GLU A 88 0.26 1.23 12.16
C GLU A 88 0.82 1.43 10.74
N PRO A 89 2.16 1.35 10.53
CA PRO A 89 2.77 1.74 9.26
C PRO A 89 2.19 1.05 8.01
N HIS A 90 1.89 -0.25 8.08
CA HIS A 90 1.45 -1.02 6.91
C HIS A 90 0.05 -0.58 6.45
N ALA A 91 -0.89 -0.47 7.38
CA ALA A 91 -2.25 -0.01 7.12
C ALA A 91 -2.29 1.48 6.75
N ALA A 92 -1.39 2.31 7.29
CA ALA A 92 -1.28 3.70 6.93
C ALA A 92 -0.90 3.88 5.45
N ILE A 93 -0.01 3.07 4.90
CA ILE A 93 0.32 3.06 3.46
C ILE A 93 -0.93 2.77 2.62
N ALA A 94 -1.70 1.74 3.00
CA ALA A 94 -2.93 1.39 2.30
C ALA A 94 -4.00 2.49 2.39
N TYR A 95 -4.16 3.10 3.56
CA TYR A 95 -5.08 4.23 3.76
C TYR A 95 -4.67 5.44 2.93
N ARG A 96 -3.38 5.80 2.90
CA ARG A 96 -2.89 6.94 2.10
C ARG A 96 -3.23 6.75 0.62
N ALA A 97 -2.86 5.60 0.07
CA ALA A 97 -3.11 5.25 -1.33
C ALA A 97 -4.61 5.25 -1.66
N LEU A 98 -5.44 4.73 -0.75
CA LEU A 98 -6.90 4.76 -0.88
C LEU A 98 -7.43 6.19 -0.86
N ARG A 99 -7.03 6.99 0.12
CA ARG A 99 -7.53 8.35 0.33
C ARG A 99 -7.22 9.27 -0.85
N ASP A 100 -6.04 9.13 -1.46
CA ASP A 100 -5.64 9.91 -2.63
C ASP A 100 -6.40 9.55 -3.91
N GLN A 101 -6.93 8.34 -3.98
CA GLN A 101 -7.56 7.81 -5.21
C GLN A 101 -9.08 7.67 -5.10
N LEU A 102 -9.66 7.80 -3.90
CA LEU A 102 -11.10 7.65 -3.67
C LEU A 102 -11.89 8.79 -4.31
N GLN A 103 -12.86 8.46 -5.15
CA GLN A 103 -13.68 9.45 -5.85
C GLN A 103 -14.97 9.79 -5.07
N PRO A 104 -15.58 10.96 -5.29
CA PRO A 104 -16.87 11.30 -4.70
C PRO A 104 -17.93 10.22 -4.99
N GLY A 105 -18.67 9.83 -3.95
CA GLY A 105 -19.71 8.79 -4.03
C GLY A 105 -19.18 7.35 -3.95
N GLU A 106 -17.87 7.14 -3.80
CA GLU A 106 -17.31 5.81 -3.54
C GLU A 106 -17.12 5.55 -2.05
N PHE A 107 -17.16 4.27 -1.68
CA PHE A 107 -16.78 3.80 -0.36
C PHE A 107 -15.46 3.05 -0.44
N GLY A 108 -14.50 3.44 0.39
CA GLY A 108 -13.16 2.89 0.42
C GLY A 108 -12.93 1.95 1.59
N LEU A 109 -12.20 0.86 1.35
CA LEU A 109 -11.72 -0.05 2.39
C LEU A 109 -10.20 -0.22 2.24
N PHE A 110 -9.48 -0.10 3.35
CA PHE A 110 -8.07 -0.45 3.46
C PHE A 110 -7.91 -1.59 4.47
N LEU A 111 -6.88 -2.41 4.31
CA LEU A 111 -6.66 -3.60 5.14
C LEU A 111 -5.75 -3.26 6.32
N GLY A 112 -6.25 -3.43 7.54
CA GLY A 112 -5.43 -3.45 8.76
C GLY A 112 -4.69 -4.77 8.88
N THR A 113 -3.50 -4.87 8.29
CA THR A 113 -2.77 -6.15 8.17
C THR A 113 -2.09 -6.59 9.45
N ALA A 114 -1.88 -5.68 10.40
CA ALA A 114 -1.27 -5.97 11.68
C ALA A 114 -1.90 -5.14 12.80
N HIS A 115 -1.76 -5.63 14.03
CA HIS A 115 -2.15 -4.88 15.21
C HIS A 115 -1.06 -3.85 15.58
N PRO A 116 -1.39 -2.58 15.90
CA PRO A 116 -0.38 -1.55 16.19
C PRO A 116 0.62 -1.89 17.30
N ALA A 117 0.19 -2.65 18.31
CA ALA A 117 1.07 -3.14 19.38
C ALA A 117 2.28 -3.97 18.91
N LYS A 118 2.26 -4.55 17.69
CA LYS A 118 3.43 -5.24 17.12
C LYS A 118 4.57 -4.28 16.77
N PHE A 119 4.27 -2.99 16.64
CA PHE A 119 5.20 -1.93 16.26
C PHE A 119 5.26 -0.85 17.34
N LYS A 120 5.15 -1.26 18.62
CA LYS A 120 4.98 -0.37 19.77
C LYS A 120 5.97 0.80 19.76
N GLU A 121 7.26 0.51 19.61
CA GLU A 121 8.32 1.53 19.62
C GLU A 121 8.12 2.59 18.52
N SER A 122 7.91 2.16 17.27
CA SER A 122 7.66 3.08 16.16
C SER A 122 6.36 3.87 16.33
N VAL A 123 5.31 3.21 16.85
CA VAL A 123 4.01 3.85 17.08
C VAL A 123 4.13 4.93 18.16
N GLU A 124 4.80 4.65 19.28
CA GLU A 124 5.07 5.62 20.35
C GLU A 124 5.92 6.79 19.84
N GLU A 125 7.00 6.53 19.09
CA GLU A 125 7.84 7.58 18.53
C GLU A 125 7.06 8.53 17.59
N ILE A 126 6.17 7.98 16.75
CA ILE A 126 5.42 8.76 15.75
C ILE A 126 4.34 9.63 16.41
N PHE A 127 3.75 9.13 17.49
CA PHE A 127 2.61 9.73 18.17
C PHE A 127 2.96 10.69 19.29
N GLY A 128 4.21 10.66 19.77
CA GLY A 128 4.60 11.28 21.04
C GLY A 128 3.92 10.63 22.23
#